data_AF-A0A9X7HEE6-F1
#
_entry.id   AF-A0A9X7HEE6-F1
#
_cell.length_a   1.000
_cell.length_b   1.000
_cell.length_c   1.000
_cell.angle_alpha   90.00
_cell.angle_beta   90.00
_cell.angle_gamma   90.00
#
_symmetry.space_group_name_H-M   'P 1'
#
loop_
_entity.id
_entity.type
_entity.pdbx_description
1 polymer ?
#
loop_
_entity_poly.entity_id
_entity_poly.type
_entity_poly.pdbx_seq_one_letter_code
_entity_poly.pdbx_strand_id
1 'polypeptide(L)'
;MKYRVITLLSSWSILLVVMYEFGIIPFSKNELIQFITDRQDYALLLFFAIFSLRFVLMIPSSLFLLTGIFLFNPWIVLLLSLGSMFITESIIFIIGKKINKSLWYKNFLNKHPKIGQRIQKNQYWMLFILGAVPTCPTDAACLISSASGMRYRPYIMIVLLSNTCYALWYVLLGRYVHLL
;
A
#
# COMPACT_ATOMS: atom_id res chain seq x y z
N MET A 1 -10.65 20.67 -9.98
CA MET A 1 -10.63 19.20 -9.79
C MET A 1 -10.47 18.42 -11.10
N LYS A 2 -11.27 18.68 -12.15
CA LYS A 2 -11.20 17.94 -13.44
C LYS A 2 -9.79 17.78 -14.02
N TYR A 3 -8.99 18.85 -14.09
CA TYR A 3 -7.63 18.80 -14.64
C TYR A 3 -6.65 17.93 -13.85
N ARG A 4 -6.84 17.78 -12.53
CA ARG A 4 -5.95 16.95 -11.68
C ARG A 4 -6.17 15.46 -11.90
N VAL A 5 -7.41 15.05 -12.20
CA VAL A 5 -7.74 13.66 -12.53
C VAL A 5 -7.17 13.30 -13.91
N ILE A 6 -7.27 14.22 -14.88
CA ILE A 6 -6.72 14.03 -16.23
C ILE A 6 -5.18 13.92 -16.18
N THR A 7 -4.50 14.78 -15.41
CA THR A 7 -3.04 14.68 -15.25
C THR A 7 -2.60 13.38 -14.59
N LEU A 8 -3.40 12.84 -13.68
CA LEU A 8 -3.09 11.59 -12.98
C LEU A 8 -3.30 10.39 -13.91
N LEU A 9 -4.43 10.34 -14.63
CA LEU A 9 -4.69 9.30 -15.63
C LEU A 9 -3.66 9.28 -16.77
N SER A 10 -3.22 10.47 -17.22
CA SER A 10 -2.17 10.58 -18.23
C SER A 10 -0.81 10.13 -17.70
N SER A 11 -0.43 10.47 -16.46
CA SER A 11 0.83 9.97 -15.87
C SER A 11 0.84 8.45 -15.76
N TRP A 12 -0.30 7.84 -15.42
CA TRP A 12 -0.47 6.39 -15.38
C TRP A 12 -0.37 5.74 -16.76
N SER A 13 -1.00 6.35 -17.76
CA SER A 13 -0.95 5.86 -19.14
C SER A 13 0.48 5.91 -19.67
N ILE A 14 1.23 6.98 -19.37
CA ILE A 14 2.65 7.12 -19.75
C ILE A 14 3.49 6.07 -19.05
N LEU A 15 3.31 5.83 -17.75
CA LEU A 15 4.03 4.80 -17.01
C LEU A 15 3.83 3.41 -17.64
N LEU A 16 2.59 3.06 -17.99
CA LEU A 16 2.27 1.78 -18.63
C LEU A 16 2.91 1.64 -20.02
N VAL A 17 2.90 2.71 -20.83
CA VAL A 17 3.56 2.72 -22.15
C VAL A 17 5.07 2.59 -22.01
N VAL A 18 5.68 3.29 -21.04
CA VAL A 18 7.12 3.16 -20.77
C VAL A 18 7.45 1.72 -20.34
N MET A 19 6.68 1.15 -19.41
CA MET A 19 6.90 -0.24 -18.98
C MET A 19 6.70 -1.26 -20.13
N TYR A 20 5.85 -0.95 -21.11
CA TYR A 20 5.70 -1.74 -22.33
C TYR A 20 6.92 -1.66 -23.24
N GLU A 21 7.38 -0.44 -23.56
CA GLU A 21 8.55 -0.21 -24.44
C GLU A 21 9.82 -0.84 -23.86
N PHE A 22 9.96 -0.88 -22.53
CA PHE A 22 11.07 -1.53 -21.85
C PHE A 22 10.91 -3.04 -21.67
N GLY A 23 9.83 -3.65 -22.17
CA GLY A 23 9.58 -5.09 -22.08
C GLY A 23 9.35 -5.62 -20.66
N ILE A 24 8.92 -4.76 -19.74
CA ILE A 24 8.76 -5.08 -18.30
C ILE A 24 7.42 -5.80 -18.04
N ILE A 25 6.39 -5.56 -18.86
CA ILE A 25 5.05 -6.14 -18.69
C ILE A 25 4.70 -7.07 -19.87
N PRO A 26 4.62 -8.39 -19.67
CA PRO A 26 4.06 -9.30 -20.66
C PRO A 26 2.54 -9.12 -20.75
N PHE A 27 2.02 -8.93 -21.97
CA PHE A 27 0.61 -8.56 -22.21
C PHE A 27 -0.32 -9.76 -22.44
N SER A 28 0.22 -10.95 -22.73
CA SER A 28 -0.59 -12.16 -22.74
C SER A 28 -0.46 -12.94 -21.43
N LYS A 29 -1.58 -13.55 -20.98
CA LYS A 29 -1.57 -14.45 -19.82
C LYS A 29 -0.47 -15.51 -19.93
N ASN A 30 -0.25 -16.01 -21.14
CA ASN A 30 0.75 -17.05 -21.42
C ASN A 30 2.18 -16.51 -21.30
N GLU A 31 2.47 -15.30 -21.82
CA GLU A 31 3.77 -14.66 -21.65
C GLU A 31 4.04 -14.31 -20.18
N LEU A 32 3.03 -13.89 -19.43
CA LEU A 32 3.17 -13.61 -18.00
C LEU A 32 3.50 -14.89 -17.23
N ILE A 33 2.78 -15.98 -17.49
CA ILE A 33 3.07 -17.28 -16.88
C ILE A 33 4.46 -17.75 -17.28
N GLN A 34 4.83 -17.63 -18.55
CA GLN A 34 6.14 -18.04 -19.05
C GLN A 34 7.27 -17.22 -18.39
N PHE A 35 7.13 -15.90 -18.33
CA PHE A 35 8.08 -15.02 -17.65
C PHE A 35 8.26 -15.36 -16.17
N ILE A 36 7.15 -15.62 -15.46
CA ILE A 36 7.18 -16.02 -14.04
C ILE A 36 7.84 -17.38 -13.86
N THR A 37 7.57 -18.32 -14.77
CA THR A 37 8.12 -19.68 -14.73
C THR A 37 9.61 -19.70 -15.03
N ASP A 38 10.04 -18.94 -16.05
CA ASP A 38 11.43 -18.90 -16.51
C ASP A 38 12.32 -18.06 -15.57
N ARG A 39 11.75 -17.07 -14.86
CA ARG A 39 12.49 -16.10 -14.03
C ARG A 39 11.77 -15.76 -12.72
N GLN A 40 11.43 -16.78 -11.94
CA GLN A 40 10.67 -16.62 -10.70
C GLN A 40 11.29 -15.62 -9.71
N ASP A 41 12.61 -15.66 -9.50
CA ASP A 41 13.30 -14.73 -8.58
C ASP A 41 13.16 -13.27 -9.01
N TYR A 42 13.28 -13.02 -10.31
CA TYR A 42 13.12 -11.67 -10.88
C TYR A 42 11.67 -11.19 -10.78
N ALA A 43 10.70 -12.08 -11.00
CA ALA A 43 9.29 -11.77 -10.83
C ALA A 43 8.93 -11.44 -9.37
N LEU A 44 9.48 -12.17 -8.40
CA LEU A 44 9.32 -11.88 -6.97
C LEU A 44 9.96 -10.53 -6.58
N LEU A 45 11.14 -10.21 -7.13
CA LEU A 45 11.80 -8.92 -6.92
C LEU A 45 10.96 -7.76 -7.49
N LEU A 46 10.44 -7.90 -8.71
CA LEU A 46 9.54 -6.92 -9.32
C LEU A 46 8.26 -6.75 -8.50
N PHE A 47 7.66 -7.86 -8.04
CA PHE A 47 6.51 -7.82 -7.14
C PHE A 47 6.81 -6.99 -5.89
N PHE A 48 7.92 -7.28 -5.21
CA PHE A 48 8.33 -6.55 -4.01
C PHE A 48 8.57 -5.06 -4.29
N ALA A 49 9.26 -4.72 -5.38
CA ALA A 49 9.57 -3.34 -5.74
C ALA A 49 8.31 -2.52 -6.05
N ILE A 50 7.41 -3.07 -6.88
CA ILE A 50 6.17 -2.40 -7.27
C ILE A 50 5.24 -2.27 -6.07
N PHE A 51 5.10 -3.33 -5.25
CA PHE A 51 4.30 -3.30 -4.03
C PHE A 51 4.83 -2.21 -3.07
N SER A 52 6.15 -2.12 -2.88
CA SER A 52 6.77 -1.12 -2.00
C SER A 52 6.54 0.33 -2.45
N LEU A 53 6.28 0.53 -3.74
CA LEU A 53 6.02 1.83 -4.35
C LEU A 53 4.53 2.07 -4.64
N ARG A 54 3.64 1.17 -4.20
CA ARG A 54 2.21 1.20 -4.51
C ARG A 54 1.54 2.51 -4.13
N PHE A 55 1.99 3.18 -3.07
CA PHE A 55 1.43 4.45 -2.62
C PHE A 55 1.59 5.55 -3.67
N VAL A 56 2.77 5.63 -4.29
CA VAL A 56 3.05 6.56 -5.40
C VAL A 56 2.21 6.18 -6.61
N LEU A 57 2.08 4.88 -6.84
CA LEU A 57 1.29 4.32 -7.91
C LEU A 57 -0.20 4.28 -7.56
N MET A 58 -0.70 4.78 -6.42
CA MET A 58 -2.13 4.68 -6.03
C MET A 58 -2.76 3.28 -6.24
N ILE A 59 -1.98 2.20 -6.13
CA ILE A 59 -2.48 0.83 -6.33
C ILE A 59 -3.03 0.32 -4.99
N PRO A 60 -4.30 -0.14 -4.94
CA PRO A 60 -4.86 -0.77 -3.74
C PRO A 60 -4.06 -2.00 -3.31
N SER A 61 -3.79 -2.09 -2.01
CA SER A 61 -3.07 -3.21 -1.38
C SER A 61 -3.68 -4.59 -1.71
N SER A 62 -5.01 -4.66 -1.73
CA SER A 62 -5.78 -5.90 -1.93
C SER A 62 -5.57 -6.50 -3.30
N LEU A 63 -5.55 -5.65 -4.33
CA LEU A 63 -5.32 -6.10 -5.71
C LEU A 63 -3.93 -6.69 -5.85
N PHE A 64 -2.92 -6.05 -5.27
CA PHE A 64 -1.54 -6.54 -5.33
C PHE A 64 -1.34 -7.83 -4.52
N LEU A 65 -1.99 -7.93 -3.36
CA LEU A 65 -1.89 -9.12 -2.52
C LEU A 65 -2.60 -10.33 -3.14
N LEU A 66 -3.78 -10.13 -3.76
CA LEU A 66 -4.48 -11.15 -4.53
C LEU A 66 -3.67 -11.63 -5.73
N THR A 67 -3.16 -10.70 -6.55
CA THR A 67 -2.35 -11.05 -7.72
C THR A 67 -1.10 -11.83 -7.32
N GLY A 68 -0.41 -11.41 -6.25
CA GLY A 68 0.72 -12.17 -5.70
C GLY A 68 0.33 -13.60 -5.32
N ILE A 69 -0.78 -13.79 -4.61
CA ILE A 69 -1.27 -15.12 -4.20
C ILE A 69 -1.60 -16.02 -5.40
N PHE A 70 -2.14 -15.45 -6.48
CA PHE A 70 -2.44 -16.22 -7.70
C PHE A 70 -1.16 -16.65 -8.44
N LEU A 71 -0.11 -15.82 -8.39
CA LEU A 71 1.11 -16.01 -9.18
C LEU A 71 2.20 -16.76 -8.42
N PHE A 72 2.21 -16.72 -7.09
CA PHE A 72 3.30 -17.22 -6.27
C PHE A 72 2.79 -17.98 -5.03
N ASN A 73 3.70 -18.63 -4.31
CA ASN A 73 3.38 -19.29 -3.06
C ASN A 73 2.77 -18.27 -2.05
N PRO A 74 1.59 -18.54 -1.46
CA PRO A 74 0.90 -17.58 -0.59
C PRO A 74 1.72 -17.12 0.63
N TRP A 75 2.59 -17.98 1.17
CA TRP A 75 3.44 -17.62 2.31
C TRP A 75 4.62 -16.73 1.93
N ILE A 76 5.19 -16.93 0.74
CA ILE A 76 6.20 -16.03 0.19
C ILE A 76 5.58 -14.65 -0.05
N VAL A 77 4.36 -14.62 -0.60
CA VAL A 77 3.61 -13.38 -0.82
C VAL A 77 3.34 -12.65 0.49
N LEU A 78 2.98 -13.37 1.56
CA LEU A 78 2.82 -12.78 2.89
C LEU A 78 4.09 -12.04 3.35
N LEU A 79 5.24 -12.71 3.29
CA LEU A 79 6.52 -12.15 3.72
C LEU A 79 6.92 -10.94 2.88
N LEU A 80 6.84 -11.04 1.55
CA LEU A 80 7.16 -9.93 0.65
C LEU A 80 6.20 -8.76 0.82
N SER A 81 4.91 -9.02 1.06
CA SER A 81 3.91 -7.98 1.31
C SER A 81 4.20 -7.23 2.60
N LEU A 82 4.55 -7.92 3.69
CA LEU A 82 4.91 -7.29 4.96
C LEU A 82 6.18 -6.43 4.84
N GLY A 83 7.20 -6.93 4.12
CA GLY A 83 8.40 -6.13 3.83
C GLY A 83 8.10 -4.91 2.96
N SER A 84 7.24 -5.07 1.95
CA SER A 84 6.83 -3.97 1.07
C SER A 84 6.00 -2.91 1.80
N MET A 85 5.10 -3.35 2.67
CA MET A 85 4.31 -2.48 3.54
C MET A 85 5.21 -1.72 4.50
N PHE A 86 6.23 -2.36 5.10
CA PHE A 86 7.19 -1.65 5.92
C PHE A 86 7.82 -0.46 5.18
N ILE A 87 8.27 -0.67 3.94
CA ILE A 87 8.88 0.38 3.11
C ILE A 87 7.86 1.47 2.77
N THR A 88 6.70 1.07 2.22
CA THR A 88 5.61 1.99 1.83
C THR A 88 5.21 2.89 2.99
N GLU A 89 5.01 2.29 4.16
CA GLU A 89 4.47 2.96 5.33
C GLU A 89 5.51 3.82 6.03
N SER A 90 6.79 3.47 5.89
CA SER A 90 7.90 4.35 6.27
C SER A 90 7.92 5.63 5.44
N ILE A 91 7.71 5.51 4.12
CA ILE A 91 7.62 6.67 3.21
C ILE A 91 6.43 7.55 3.61
N ILE A 92 5.25 6.95 3.79
CA ILE A 92 4.03 7.65 4.24
C ILE A 92 4.26 8.36 5.57
N PHE A 93 4.92 7.71 6.53
CA PHE A 93 5.24 8.31 7.82
C PHE A 93 6.09 9.58 7.68
N ILE A 94 7.13 9.55 6.84
CA ILE A 94 7.99 10.71 6.59
C ILE A 94 7.18 11.86 5.98
N ILE A 95 6.30 11.56 5.03
CA ILE A 95 5.39 12.54 4.42
C ILE A 95 4.45 13.13 5.48
N GLY A 96 3.79 12.28 6.27
CA GLY A 96 2.91 12.72 7.35
C GLY A 96 3.62 13.59 8.38
N LYS A 97 4.87 13.29 8.71
CA LYS A 97 5.67 14.12 9.63
C LYS A 97 6.00 15.49 9.06
N LYS A 98 6.21 15.60 7.74
CA LYS A 98 6.34 16.89 7.05
C LYS A 98 5.01 17.66 7.07
N ILE A 99 3.89 16.97 6.82
CA ILE A 99 2.54 17.58 6.88
C ILE A 99 2.25 18.12 8.28
N ASN A 100 2.57 17.37 9.35
CA ASN A 100 2.39 17.79 10.74
C ASN A 100 3.06 19.15 11.04
N LYS A 101 4.21 19.42 10.42
CA LYS A 101 4.97 20.67 10.61
C LYS A 101 4.47 21.82 9.73
N SER A 102 3.66 21.53 8.70
CA SER A 102 3.20 22.52 7.72
C SER A 102 2.23 23.54 8.33
N LEU A 103 2.26 24.78 7.80
CA LEU A 103 1.33 25.83 8.20
C LEU A 103 -0.13 25.45 7.84
N TRP A 104 -0.31 24.77 6.71
CA TRP A 104 -1.63 24.29 6.27
C TRP A 104 -2.27 23.37 7.31
N TYR A 105 -1.53 22.39 7.84
CA TYR A 105 -2.06 21.46 8.83
C TYR A 105 -2.39 22.17 10.15
N LYS A 106 -1.54 23.09 10.59
CA LYS A 106 -1.82 23.93 11.78
C LYS A 106 -3.10 24.75 11.60
N ASN A 107 -3.28 25.40 10.44
CA ASN A 107 -4.48 26.17 10.13
C ASN A 107 -5.73 25.28 10.07
N PHE A 108 -5.61 24.07 9.51
CA PHE A 108 -6.70 23.09 9.49
C PHE A 108 -7.14 22.69 10.91
N LEU A 109 -6.18 22.39 11.79
CA LEU A 109 -6.47 22.05 13.18
C LEU A 109 -7.08 23.22 13.96
N ASN A 110 -6.63 24.46 13.70
CA ASN A 110 -7.21 25.66 14.31
C ASN A 110 -8.66 25.89 13.85
N LYS A 111 -8.96 25.63 12.57
CA LYS A 111 -10.32 25.73 12.03
C LYS A 111 -11.23 24.59 12.51
N HIS A 112 -10.67 23.41 12.77
CA HIS A 112 -11.40 22.22 13.16
C HIS A 112 -10.80 21.53 14.41
N PRO A 113 -10.82 22.19 15.58
CA PRO A 113 -10.12 21.71 16.79
C PRO A 113 -10.69 20.38 17.30
N LYS A 114 -12.01 20.17 17.18
CA LYS A 114 -12.67 18.91 17.56
C LYS A 114 -12.16 17.72 16.75
N ILE A 115 -11.82 17.91 15.47
CA ILE A 115 -11.27 16.86 14.60
C ILE A 115 -9.85 16.52 15.06
N GLY A 116 -9.01 17.54 15.27
CA GLY A 116 -7.66 17.37 15.79
C GLY A 116 -7.59 16.59 17.09
N GLN A 117 -8.43 16.96 18.06
CA GLN A 117 -8.52 16.28 19.36
C GLN A 117 -8.93 14.82 19.22
N ARG A 118 -9.92 14.51 18.36
CA ARG A 118 -10.36 13.13 18.11
C ARG A 118 -9.27 12.28 17.46
N ILE A 119 -8.59 12.82 16.45
CA ILE A 119 -7.48 12.13 15.79
C ILE A 119 -6.38 11.85 16.82
N GLN A 120 -5.94 12.85 17.57
CA GLN A 120 -4.84 12.69 18.52
C GLN A 120 -5.17 11.70 19.66
N LYS A 121 -6.43 11.72 20.15
CA LYS A 121 -6.91 10.78 21.18
C LYS A 121 -6.96 9.34 20.67
N ASN A 122 -7.36 9.14 19.42
CA ASN A 122 -7.66 7.80 18.88
C ASN A 122 -6.66 7.31 17.80
N GLN A 123 -5.57 8.02 17.54
CA GLN A 123 -4.63 7.76 16.44
C GLN A 123 -4.16 6.30 16.34
N TYR A 124 -3.91 5.65 17.47
CA TYR A 124 -3.48 4.25 17.52
C TYR A 124 -4.61 3.28 17.14
N TRP A 125 -5.79 3.45 17.72
CA TRP A 125 -6.97 2.63 17.43
C TRP A 125 -7.47 2.81 16.01
N MET A 126 -7.51 4.05 15.54
CA MET A 126 -7.90 4.39 14.18
C MET A 126 -6.96 3.74 13.17
N LEU A 127 -5.64 3.79 13.42
CA LEU A 127 -4.65 3.15 12.56
C LEU A 127 -4.81 1.62 12.52
N PHE A 128 -5.04 0.99 13.68
CA PHE A 128 -5.21 -0.45 13.75
C PHE A 128 -6.48 -0.92 13.02
N ILE A 129 -7.64 -0.33 13.36
CA ILE A 129 -8.93 -0.75 12.81
C ILE A 129 -8.99 -0.49 11.30
N LEU A 130 -8.63 0.72 10.87
CA LEU A 130 -8.67 1.06 9.44
C LEU A 130 -7.62 0.28 8.65
N GLY A 131 -6.48 -0.07 9.25
CA GLY A 131 -5.46 -0.91 8.62
C GLY A 131 -5.86 -2.38 8.47
N ALA A 132 -6.70 -2.90 9.37
CA ALA A 132 -7.11 -4.31 9.36
C ALA A 132 -8.33 -4.59 8.47
N VAL A 133 -9.07 -3.54 8.07
CA VAL A 133 -10.31 -3.67 7.28
C VAL A 133 -9.99 -3.68 5.77
N PRO A 134 -10.38 -4.71 5.01
CA PRO A 134 -9.99 -4.86 3.60
C PRO A 134 -10.48 -3.76 2.65
N THR A 135 -11.61 -3.14 2.99
CA THR A 135 -12.28 -2.13 2.17
C THR A 135 -11.86 -0.70 2.52
N CYS A 136 -11.04 -0.53 3.56
CA CYS A 136 -10.65 0.78 4.03
C CYS A 136 -9.40 1.28 3.30
N PRO A 137 -9.31 2.57 2.92
CA PRO A 137 -8.08 3.15 2.41
C PRO A 137 -7.01 3.24 3.52
N THR A 138 -6.27 2.15 3.71
CA THR A 138 -5.23 2.00 4.73
C THR A 138 -4.22 3.14 4.69
N ASP A 139 -3.74 3.47 3.49
CA ASP A 139 -2.71 4.48 3.28
C ASP A 139 -3.17 5.88 3.73
N ALA A 140 -4.47 6.18 3.64
CA ALA A 140 -5.04 7.43 4.15
C ALA A 140 -5.06 7.46 5.69
N ALA A 141 -5.43 6.35 6.33
CA ALA A 141 -5.37 6.22 7.78
C ALA A 141 -3.93 6.38 8.31
N CYS A 142 -2.98 5.74 7.64
CA CYS A 142 -1.55 5.85 7.89
C CYS A 142 -1.04 7.29 7.76
N LEU A 143 -1.44 8.00 6.70
CA LEU A 143 -1.06 9.40 6.51
C LEU A 143 -1.65 10.33 7.59
N ILE A 144 -2.92 10.14 7.96
CA ILE A 144 -3.57 10.94 9.01
C ILE A 144 -2.92 10.69 10.38
N SER A 145 -2.68 9.43 10.73
CA SER A 145 -2.07 9.04 12.01
C SER A 145 -0.58 9.41 12.11
N SER A 146 0.16 9.42 11.00
CA SER A 146 1.52 9.96 11.01
C SER A 146 1.53 11.49 11.09
N ALA A 147 0.56 12.16 10.45
CA ALA A 147 0.39 13.62 10.53
C ALA A 147 -0.12 14.12 11.90
N SER A 148 -0.68 13.28 12.76
CA SER A 148 -1.08 13.67 14.13
C SER A 148 0.08 13.79 15.11
N GLY A 149 1.31 13.47 14.68
CA GLY A 149 2.52 13.61 15.49
C GLY A 149 2.96 12.32 16.19
N MET A 150 2.38 11.18 15.82
CA MET A 150 2.73 9.86 16.34
C MET A 150 4.23 9.56 16.18
N ARG A 151 4.79 8.78 17.11
CA ARG A 151 6.19 8.31 17.03
C ARG A 151 6.30 7.17 16.02
N TYR A 152 7.45 7.08 15.33
CA TYR A 152 7.65 6.08 14.26
C TYR A 152 7.50 4.63 14.74
N ARG A 153 8.12 4.27 15.88
CA ARG A 153 8.07 2.90 16.40
C ARG A 153 6.66 2.36 16.64
N PRO A 154 5.79 3.01 17.46
CA PRO A 154 4.43 2.50 17.66
C PRO A 154 3.60 2.57 16.38
N TYR A 155 3.88 3.55 15.49
CA TYR A 155 3.25 3.61 14.18
C TYR A 155 3.53 2.36 13.34
N ILE A 156 4.80 2.05 13.11
CA ILE A 156 5.14 0.95 12.20
C ILE A 156 4.74 -0.40 12.80
N MET A 157 4.80 -0.57 14.12
CA MET A 157 4.33 -1.78 14.80
C MET A 157 2.84 -2.01 14.61
N ILE A 158 2.01 -0.97 14.78
CA ILE A 158 0.55 -1.09 14.62
C ILE A 158 0.19 -1.35 13.17
N VAL A 159 0.85 -0.66 12.24
CA VAL A 159 0.63 -0.83 10.80
C VAL A 159 1.00 -2.24 10.36
N LEU A 160 2.15 -2.76 10.79
CA LEU A 160 2.53 -4.14 10.47
C LEU A 160 1.57 -5.15 11.10
N LEU A 161 1.14 -4.93 12.34
CA LEU A 161 0.18 -5.81 13.00
C LEU A 161 -1.17 -5.83 12.28
N SER A 162 -1.74 -4.66 11.96
CA SER A 162 -3.03 -4.56 11.26
C SER A 162 -2.96 -5.15 9.85
N ASN A 163 -1.90 -4.83 9.12
CA ASN A 163 -1.66 -5.39 7.79
C ASN A 163 -1.38 -6.90 7.82
N THR A 164 -0.77 -7.43 8.90
CA THR A 164 -0.58 -8.88 9.06
C THR A 164 -1.92 -9.58 9.20
N CYS A 165 -2.83 -9.06 10.05
CA CYS A 165 -4.18 -9.62 10.18
C CYS A 165 -4.92 -9.62 8.83
N TYR A 166 -4.85 -8.50 8.12
CA TYR A 166 -5.44 -8.33 6.79
C TYR A 166 -4.82 -9.28 5.75
N ALA A 167 -3.50 -9.35 5.64
CA ALA A 167 -2.80 -10.18 4.66
C ALA A 167 -2.99 -11.67 4.93
N LEU A 168 -2.99 -12.09 6.21
CA LEU A 168 -3.29 -13.46 6.59
C LEU A 168 -4.69 -13.88 6.15
N TRP A 169 -5.68 -12.99 6.26
CA TRP A 169 -7.04 -13.28 5.80
C TRP A 169 -7.07 -13.63 4.30
N TYR A 170 -6.39 -12.85 3.47
CA TYR A 170 -6.26 -13.12 2.03
C TYR A 170 -5.47 -14.39 1.72
N VAL A 171 -4.35 -14.63 2.42
CA VAL A 171 -3.52 -15.83 2.22
C VAL A 171 -4.27 -17.11 2.60
N LEU A 172 -5.08 -17.07 3.66
CA LEU A 172 -5.94 -18.17 4.05
C LEU A 172 -7.04 -18.42 3.03
N LEU A 173 -7.70 -17.36 2.53
CA LEU A 173 -8.69 -17.47 1.45
C LEU A 173 -8.08 -18.03 0.16
N GLY A 174 -6.90 -17.55 -0.22
CA GLY A 174 -6.17 -18.00 -1.41
C GLY A 174 -5.80 -19.48 -1.39
N ARG A 175 -5.58 -20.07 -0.21
CA ARG A 175 -5.33 -21.50 -0.09
C ARG A 175 -6.50 -22.36 -0.52
N TYR A 176 -7.74 -21.90 -0.31
CA TYR A 176 -8.92 -22.62 -0.80
C TYR A 176 -9.04 -22.57 -2.32
N VAL A 177 -8.48 -21.55 -2.96
CA VAL A 177 -8.53 -21.39 -4.43
C VAL A 177 -7.50 -22.27 -5.13
N HIS A 178 -6.32 -22.50 -4.54
CA HIS A 178 -5.29 -23.39 -5.08
C HIS A 178 -5.53 -24.89 -4.80
N LEU A 179 -6.56 -25.23 -4.01
CA LEU A 179 -6.94 -26.62 -3.68
C LEU A 179 -8.09 -27.15 -4.55
N LEU A 180 -8.66 -26.32 -5.43
CA LEU A 180 -9.70 -26.67 -6.41
C LEU A 180 -9.08 -26.91 -7.79
#